data_AF-E3L1H1-F1
#
_entry.id   AF-E3L1H1-F1
#
_cell.length_a   1.000
_cell.length_b   1.000
_cell.length_c   1.000
_cell.angle_alpha   90.00
_cell.angle_beta   90.00
_cell.angle_gamma   90.00
#
_symmetry.space_group_name_H-M   'P 1'
#
loop_
_entity.id
_entity.type
_entity.pdbx_description
1 polymer ?
#
loop_
_entity_poly.entity_id
_entity_poly.type
_entity_poly.pdbx_seq_one_letter_code
_entity_poly.pdbx_strand_id
1 'polypeptide(L)'
;MATEVIRETKVLLTPNNYALWLLPMEARLFRLKLLDILEGQVQPDEKEQEKWTKLNNDAYAEIIAYIGQEVLGFVSSALPATPRFNGRGLWKLLKSQYAGDDLTSQTTALDQFLHLGFSSIATFIPAVRSGNQKISMSGLVLDDRVQTILMLKKLPSDYRLFRDIVSMNYGTESFESVIKKLESYVAQNDLDKKPSSTSLTPPQSLLTRSNDQAASSSTLCDHCKKPGHRINNCWAKYPEKAPKSHSAHMTVQDNFNQLNDPTDFSRFRTADGKLHHVDEMRFEGVQYFNT
;
A
#
# COMPACT_ATOMS: atom_id res chain seq x y z
N MET A 1 14.64 -9.94 42.06
CA MET A 1 14.41 -11.21 41.35
C MET A 1 13.45 -10.91 40.21
N ALA A 2 13.95 -10.90 38.97
CA ALA A 2 13.12 -10.66 37.80
C ALA A 2 12.38 -11.96 37.49
N THR A 3 11.05 -11.95 37.60
CA THR A 3 10.21 -13.05 37.15
C THR A 3 10.29 -13.10 35.63
N GLU A 4 11.00 -14.09 35.09
CA GLU A 4 10.90 -14.46 33.68
C GLU A 4 9.43 -14.80 33.38
N VAL A 5 8.76 -13.89 32.68
CA VAL A 5 7.46 -14.19 32.07
C VAL A 5 7.75 -15.08 30.87
N ILE A 6 7.91 -16.39 31.11
CA ILE A 6 7.92 -17.39 30.05
C ILE A 6 6.51 -17.38 29.47
N ARG A 7 6.33 -16.78 28.29
CA ARG A 7 5.06 -16.86 27.54
C ARG A 7 4.84 -18.31 27.11
N GLU A 8 4.29 -19.15 27.99
CA GLU A 8 3.77 -20.48 27.63
C GLU A 8 2.44 -20.35 26.87
N THR A 9 2.47 -19.70 25.71
CA THR A 9 1.36 -19.83 24.76
C THR A 9 1.55 -21.13 24.00
N LYS A 10 1.02 -22.21 24.58
CA LYS A 10 0.99 -23.52 23.93
C LYS A 10 0.08 -23.43 22.70
N VAL A 11 0.66 -23.25 21.51
CA VAL A 11 -0.06 -23.30 20.25
C VAL A 11 -0.37 -24.76 19.94
N LEU A 12 -1.65 -25.13 19.91
CA LEU A 12 -2.10 -26.46 19.50
C LEU A 12 -2.37 -26.46 18.00
N LEU A 13 -2.03 -27.56 17.32
CA LEU A 13 -2.32 -27.72 15.90
C LEU A 13 -3.83 -27.85 15.70
N THR A 14 -4.36 -26.99 14.84
CA THR A 14 -5.72 -27.03 14.29
C THR A 14 -5.61 -27.08 12.77
N PRO A 15 -6.71 -27.39 12.06
CA PRO A 15 -6.69 -27.43 10.59
C PRO A 15 -6.24 -26.13 9.92
N ASN A 16 -6.30 -24.99 10.62
CA ASN A 16 -6.15 -23.65 10.04
C ASN A 16 -4.91 -22.89 10.52
N ASN A 17 -4.05 -23.48 11.36
CA ASN A 17 -2.94 -22.76 11.99
C ASN A 17 -1.57 -23.44 11.84
N TYR A 18 -1.43 -24.36 10.88
CA TYR A 18 -0.22 -25.16 10.73
C TYR A 18 1.06 -24.34 10.67
N ALA A 19 1.12 -23.28 9.88
CA ALA A 19 2.31 -22.42 9.79
C ALA A 19 2.66 -21.75 11.14
N LEU A 20 1.65 -21.34 11.93
CA LEU A 20 1.84 -20.75 13.26
C LEU A 20 2.23 -21.79 14.30
N TRP A 21 1.80 -23.04 14.12
CA TRP A 21 2.15 -24.17 14.97
C TRP A 21 3.53 -24.74 14.65
N LEU A 22 3.92 -24.76 13.38
CA LEU A 22 5.16 -25.37 12.90
C LEU A 22 6.38 -24.71 13.52
N LEU A 23 6.45 -23.37 13.51
CA LEU A 23 7.59 -22.62 14.03
C LEU A 23 7.92 -22.94 15.51
N PRO A 24 6.98 -22.84 16.47
CA PRO A 24 7.27 -23.21 17.86
C PRO A 24 7.49 -24.71 18.04
N MET A 25 6.87 -25.58 17.24
CA MET A 25 7.07 -27.02 17.32
C MET A 25 8.48 -27.43 16.85
N GLU A 26 8.93 -26.92 15.71
CA GLU A 26 10.29 -27.16 15.19
C GLU A 26 11.34 -26.66 16.18
N ALA A 27 11.17 -25.48 16.77
CA ALA A 27 12.06 -24.97 17.81
C ALA A 27 12.12 -25.89 19.04
N ARG A 28 10.98 -26.46 19.46
CA ARG A 28 10.93 -27.41 20.58
C ARG A 28 11.64 -28.73 20.22
N LEU A 29 11.36 -29.29 19.05
CA LEU A 29 11.98 -30.53 18.57
C LEU A 29 13.48 -30.37 18.37
N PHE A 30 13.94 -29.22 17.88
CA PHE A 30 15.35 -28.86 17.78
C PHE A 30 16.01 -28.83 19.16
N ARG A 31 15.39 -28.14 20.13
CA ARG A 31 15.91 -28.07 21.51
C ARG A 31 16.03 -29.45 22.16
N LEU A 32 15.12 -30.36 21.85
CA LEU A 32 15.12 -31.74 22.35
C LEU A 32 16.00 -32.69 21.51
N LYS A 33 16.66 -32.20 20.45
CA LYS A 33 17.46 -33.00 19.50
C LYS A 33 16.67 -34.12 18.81
N LEU A 34 15.39 -33.86 18.55
CA LEU A 34 14.46 -34.80 17.91
C LEU A 34 14.24 -34.49 16.43
N LEU A 35 14.52 -33.26 16.00
CA LEU A 35 14.24 -32.81 14.62
C LEU A 35 15.03 -33.62 13.57
N ASP A 36 16.31 -33.87 13.82
CA ASP A 36 17.18 -34.64 12.90
C ASP A 36 16.67 -36.06 12.63
N ILE A 37 15.95 -36.66 13.59
CA ILE A 37 15.37 -38.00 13.45
C ILE A 37 14.12 -37.98 12.58
N LEU A 38 13.33 -36.91 12.69
CA LEU A 38 12.09 -36.73 11.94
C LEU A 38 12.38 -36.38 10.48
N GLU A 39 13.39 -35.53 10.23
CA GLU A 39 13.77 -35.05 8.90
C GLU A 39 14.83 -35.91 8.23
N GLY A 40 15.62 -36.64 9.02
CA GLY A 40 16.67 -37.53 8.55
C GLY A 40 16.18 -38.56 7.54
N GLN A 41 16.97 -38.73 6.47
CA GLN A 41 16.79 -39.80 5.48
C GLN A 41 17.55 -41.07 5.86
N VAL A 42 18.46 -40.98 6.83
CA VAL A 42 19.39 -42.06 7.19
C VAL A 42 18.67 -43.09 8.05
N GLN A 43 18.68 -44.34 7.60
CA GLN A 43 18.28 -45.47 8.45
C GLN A 43 19.33 -45.70 9.52
N PRO A 44 18.94 -46.02 10.77
CA PRO A 44 19.91 -46.22 11.84
C PRO A 44 20.73 -47.47 11.58
N ASP A 45 22.01 -47.44 11.93
CA ASP A 45 22.81 -48.66 12.03
C ASP A 45 22.20 -49.61 13.07
N GLU A 46 22.40 -50.92 12.93
CA GLU A 46 21.86 -51.94 13.88
C GLU A 46 22.23 -51.63 15.34
N LYS A 47 23.39 -51.02 15.57
CA LYS A 47 23.88 -50.64 16.91
C LYS A 47 23.18 -49.40 17.50
N GLU A 48 22.56 -48.57 16.66
CA GLU A 48 21.89 -47.33 17.07
C GLU A 48 20.36 -47.41 16.96
N GLN A 49 19.84 -48.50 16.39
CA GLN A 49 18.41 -48.75 16.16
C GLN A 49 17.56 -48.57 17.42
N GLU A 50 18.02 -49.05 18.58
CA GLU A 50 17.28 -48.94 19.83
C GLU A 50 17.19 -47.47 20.31
N LYS A 51 18.30 -46.73 20.25
CA LYS A 51 18.34 -45.30 20.60
C LYS A 51 17.49 -44.48 19.65
N TRP A 52 17.55 -44.77 18.35
CA TRP A 52 16.74 -44.12 17.34
C TRP A 52 15.25 -44.37 17.57
N THR A 53 14.87 -45.63 17.86
CA THR A 53 13.47 -45.99 18.14
C THR A 53 12.95 -45.24 19.37
N LYS A 54 13.77 -45.15 20.42
CA LYS A 54 13.39 -44.39 21.63
C LYS A 54 13.15 -42.92 21.32
N LEU A 55 14.08 -42.25 20.64
CA LEU A 55 13.94 -40.84 20.30
C LEU A 55 12.79 -40.58 19.31
N ASN A 56 12.53 -41.51 18.37
CA ASN A 56 11.36 -41.44 17.49
C ASN A 56 10.04 -41.55 18.28
N ASN A 57 9.98 -42.40 19.29
CA ASN A 57 8.81 -42.53 20.17
C ASN A 57 8.64 -41.30 21.08
N ASP A 58 9.74 -40.73 21.57
CA ASP A 58 9.74 -39.49 22.35
C ASP A 58 9.22 -38.33 21.48
N ALA A 59 9.67 -38.24 20.23
CA ALA A 59 9.17 -37.26 19.26
C ALA A 59 7.68 -37.42 18.98
N TYR A 60 7.18 -38.65 18.91
CA TYR A 60 5.74 -38.90 18.78
C TYR A 60 4.95 -38.33 19.97
N ALA A 61 5.38 -38.64 21.20
CA ALA A 61 4.69 -38.16 22.40
C ALA A 61 4.70 -36.63 22.50
N GLU A 62 5.84 -36.02 22.15
CA GLU A 62 6.02 -34.58 22.07
C GLU A 62 5.08 -33.94 21.05
N ILE A 63 5.02 -34.45 19.81
CA ILE A 63 4.13 -33.90 18.78
C ILE A 63 2.66 -34.05 19.18
N ILE A 64 2.24 -35.23 19.66
CA ILE A 64 0.84 -35.50 20.06
C ILE A 64 0.37 -34.54 21.15
N ALA A 65 1.24 -34.19 22.11
CA ALA A 65 0.91 -33.24 23.16
C ALA A 65 0.56 -31.84 22.64
N TYR A 66 0.94 -31.52 21.40
CA TYR A 66 0.72 -30.24 20.73
C TYR A 66 -0.32 -30.30 19.60
N ILE A 67 -1.10 -31.38 19.52
CA ILE A 67 -2.17 -31.53 18.54
C ILE A 67 -3.54 -31.24 19.20
N GLY A 68 -4.40 -30.49 18.51
CA GLY A 68 -5.78 -30.23 18.93
C GLY A 68 -6.72 -31.41 18.65
N GLN A 69 -7.86 -31.44 19.34
CA GLN A 69 -8.80 -32.57 19.32
C GLN A 69 -9.27 -32.97 17.91
N GLU A 70 -9.54 -32.00 17.03
CA GLU A 70 -9.98 -32.25 15.66
C GLU A 70 -8.92 -33.01 14.85
N VAL A 71 -7.66 -32.61 14.98
CA VAL A 71 -6.54 -33.22 14.26
C VAL A 71 -6.17 -34.58 14.85
N LEU A 72 -6.37 -34.78 16.17
CA LEU A 72 -6.20 -36.10 16.80
C LEU A 72 -7.13 -37.16 16.20
N GLY A 73 -8.39 -36.79 15.90
CA GLY A 73 -9.34 -37.69 15.23
C GLY A 73 -8.82 -38.14 13.86
N PHE A 74 -8.30 -37.21 13.06
CA PHE A 74 -7.68 -37.51 11.77
C PHE A 74 -6.44 -38.42 11.93
N VAL A 75 -5.51 -38.04 12.80
CA VAL A 75 -4.26 -38.80 13.05
C VAL A 75 -4.55 -40.23 13.47
N SER A 76 -5.56 -40.45 14.33
CA SER A 76 -5.95 -41.80 14.76
C SER A 76 -6.50 -42.66 13.63
N SER A 77 -7.03 -42.06 12.57
CA SER A 77 -7.56 -42.78 11.40
C SER A 77 -6.52 -42.99 10.30
N ALA A 78 -5.56 -42.06 10.17
CA ALA A 78 -4.62 -42.02 9.06
C ALA A 78 -3.30 -42.77 9.35
N LEU A 79 -2.91 -42.92 10.63
CA LEU A 79 -1.71 -43.67 10.99
C LEU A 79 -2.00 -45.18 11.11
N PRO A 80 -1.08 -46.05 10.63
CA PRO A 80 -1.20 -47.48 10.81
C PRO A 80 -1.12 -47.85 12.30
N ALA A 81 -1.88 -48.87 12.71
CA ALA A 81 -1.88 -49.37 14.09
C ALA A 81 -0.52 -49.92 14.54
N THR A 82 0.36 -50.29 13.60
CA THR A 82 1.70 -50.83 13.85
C THR A 82 2.71 -50.31 12.81
N PRO A 83 3.91 -49.87 13.22
CA PRO A 83 4.37 -49.71 14.61
C PRO A 83 3.67 -48.54 15.33
N ARG A 84 3.34 -48.75 16.62
CA ARG A 84 2.79 -47.69 17.48
C ARG A 84 3.90 -46.67 17.81
N PHE A 85 3.51 -45.43 18.10
CA PHE A 85 4.42 -44.35 18.49
C PHE A 85 5.42 -43.92 17.39
N ASN A 86 4.99 -43.90 16.14
CA ASN A 86 5.84 -43.51 15.02
C ASN A 86 5.91 -41.99 14.84
N GLY A 87 6.87 -41.33 15.48
CA GLY A 87 7.05 -39.87 15.42
C GLY A 87 7.36 -39.36 14.01
N ARG A 88 8.24 -40.05 13.28
CA ARG A 88 8.59 -39.71 11.89
C ARG A 88 7.41 -39.83 10.94
N GLY A 89 6.62 -40.90 11.08
CA GLY A 89 5.39 -41.10 10.32
C GLY A 89 4.37 -39.99 10.59
N LEU A 90 4.16 -39.66 11.86
CA LEU A 90 3.29 -38.56 12.27
C LEU A 90 3.76 -37.22 11.69
N TRP A 91 5.05 -36.88 11.81
CA TRP A 91 5.60 -35.64 11.29
C TRP A 91 5.40 -35.49 9.78
N LYS A 92 5.68 -36.54 9.01
CA LYS A 92 5.46 -36.56 7.56
C LYS A 92 3.99 -36.43 7.19
N LEU A 93 3.11 -37.11 7.92
CA LEU A 93 1.66 -37.03 7.71
C LEU A 93 1.15 -35.60 7.93
N LEU A 94 1.55 -34.96 9.03
CA LEU A 94 1.14 -33.59 9.34
C LEU A 94 1.67 -32.58 8.32
N LYS A 95 2.95 -32.70 7.92
CA LYS A 95 3.54 -31.92 6.83
C LYS A 95 2.71 -32.10 5.55
N SER A 96 2.43 -33.33 5.13
CA SER A 96 1.68 -33.61 3.90
C SER A 96 0.24 -33.11 3.92
N GLN A 97 -0.44 -33.12 5.08
CA GLN A 97 -1.85 -32.78 5.16
C GLN A 97 -2.08 -31.28 5.37
N TYR A 98 -1.19 -30.60 6.10
CA TYR A 98 -1.44 -29.25 6.60
C TYR A 98 -0.41 -28.21 6.18
N ALA A 99 0.71 -28.60 5.55
CA ALA A 99 1.64 -27.61 4.98
C ALA A 99 0.96 -26.74 3.92
N GLY A 100 -0.11 -27.24 3.28
CA GLY A 100 -0.88 -26.50 2.29
C GLY A 100 -0.03 -26.07 1.11
N ASP A 101 1.07 -26.79 0.84
CA ASP A 101 1.97 -26.58 -0.29
C ASP A 101 1.44 -27.21 -1.59
N ASP A 102 0.28 -27.87 -1.53
CA ASP A 102 -0.39 -28.45 -2.68
C ASP A 102 -1.10 -27.38 -3.52
N LEU A 103 -1.30 -27.69 -4.81
CA LEU A 103 -1.91 -26.77 -5.77
C LEU A 103 -3.31 -26.30 -5.35
N THR A 104 -4.08 -27.14 -4.64
CA THR A 104 -5.44 -26.80 -4.18
C THR A 104 -5.39 -25.71 -3.13
N SER A 105 -4.48 -25.83 -2.16
CA SER A 105 -4.26 -24.85 -1.11
C SER A 105 -3.76 -23.52 -1.66
N GLN A 106 -2.79 -23.57 -2.59
CA GLN A 106 -2.30 -22.38 -3.30
C GLN A 106 -3.40 -21.68 -4.10
N THR A 107 -4.18 -22.45 -4.86
CA THR A 107 -5.31 -21.94 -5.66
C THR A 107 -6.37 -21.32 -4.77
N THR A 108 -6.72 -21.97 -3.66
CA THR A 108 -7.73 -21.47 -2.71
C THR A 108 -7.27 -20.18 -2.04
N ALA A 109 -6.01 -20.11 -1.59
CA ALA A 109 -5.46 -18.91 -0.96
C ALA A 109 -5.42 -17.73 -1.95
N LEU A 110 -4.99 -17.98 -3.19
CA LEU A 110 -4.98 -16.98 -4.24
C LEU A 110 -6.40 -16.54 -4.62
N ASP A 111 -7.35 -17.47 -4.76
CA ASP A 111 -8.74 -17.17 -5.09
C ASP A 111 -9.41 -16.32 -4.00
N GLN A 112 -9.20 -16.65 -2.72
CA GLN A 112 -9.65 -15.83 -1.60
C GLN A 112 -9.09 -14.41 -1.67
N PHE A 113 -7.80 -14.26 -1.99
CA PHE A 113 -7.18 -12.95 -2.18
C PHE A 113 -7.78 -12.20 -3.37
N LEU A 114 -7.99 -12.88 -4.50
CA LEU A 114 -8.58 -12.30 -5.70
C LEU A 114 -10.06 -11.93 -5.51
N HIS A 115 -10.77 -12.52 -4.56
CA HIS A 115 -12.13 -12.12 -4.19
C HIS A 115 -12.19 -11.06 -3.09
N LEU A 116 -11.06 -10.60 -2.55
CA LEU A 116 -11.04 -9.48 -1.60
C LEU A 116 -11.66 -8.23 -2.23
N GLY A 117 -12.76 -7.78 -1.62
CA GLY A 117 -13.42 -6.52 -1.95
C GLY A 117 -12.85 -5.35 -1.16
N PHE A 118 -12.89 -4.15 -1.75
CA PHE A 118 -12.60 -2.92 -1.04
C PHE A 118 -13.85 -2.38 -0.34
N SER A 119 -13.71 -1.98 0.92
CA SER A 119 -14.76 -1.35 1.72
C SER A 119 -14.29 -0.02 2.32
N SER A 120 -13.25 -0.05 3.14
CA SER A 120 -12.53 1.10 3.69
C SER A 120 -11.07 0.72 3.90
N ILE A 121 -10.19 1.71 4.01
CA ILE A 121 -8.75 1.45 4.17
C ILE A 121 -8.45 0.73 5.48
N ALA A 122 -9.15 1.11 6.56
CA ALA A 122 -9.03 0.50 7.88
C ALA A 122 -9.29 -1.02 7.89
N THR A 123 -10.21 -1.51 7.06
CA THR A 123 -10.48 -2.96 6.94
C THR A 123 -9.71 -3.60 5.79
N PHE A 124 -9.47 -2.86 4.72
CA PHE A 124 -8.80 -3.35 3.52
C PHE A 124 -7.34 -3.68 3.76
N ILE A 125 -6.56 -2.80 4.40
CA ILE A 125 -5.13 -3.05 4.64
C ILE A 125 -4.90 -4.32 5.48
N PRO A 126 -5.56 -4.51 6.64
CA PRO A 126 -5.45 -5.77 7.39
C PRO A 126 -5.88 -6.99 6.57
N ALA A 127 -6.94 -6.87 5.76
CA ALA A 127 -7.42 -7.97 4.92
C ALA A 127 -6.41 -8.35 3.83
N VAL A 128 -5.78 -7.37 3.17
CA VAL A 128 -4.73 -7.61 2.17
C VAL A 128 -3.50 -8.23 2.84
N ARG A 129 -3.04 -7.71 3.98
CA ARG A 129 -1.92 -8.29 4.74
C ARG A 129 -2.21 -9.75 5.13
N SER A 130 -3.40 -10.02 5.66
CA SER A 130 -3.84 -11.37 6.02
C SER A 130 -3.93 -12.28 4.81
N GLY A 131 -4.43 -11.79 3.68
CA GLY A 131 -4.50 -12.54 2.43
C GLY A 131 -3.12 -12.90 1.87
N ASN A 132 -2.18 -11.94 1.84
CA ASN A 132 -0.79 -12.20 1.45
C ASN A 132 -0.13 -13.22 2.38
N GLN A 133 -0.37 -13.12 3.69
CA GLN A 133 0.12 -14.11 4.65
C GLN A 133 -0.44 -15.51 4.36
N LYS A 134 -1.74 -15.64 4.05
CA LYS A 134 -2.34 -16.93 3.65
C LYS A 134 -1.72 -17.50 2.39
N ILE A 135 -1.46 -16.66 1.39
CA ILE A 135 -0.76 -17.04 0.16
C ILE A 135 0.64 -17.58 0.50
N SER A 136 1.42 -16.85 1.29
CA SER A 136 2.76 -17.31 1.71
C SER A 136 2.71 -18.60 2.53
N MET A 137 1.71 -18.76 3.40
CA MET A 137 1.53 -19.99 4.19
C MET A 137 1.15 -21.20 3.32
N SER A 138 0.59 -21.00 2.12
CA SER A 138 0.34 -22.07 1.15
C SER A 138 1.56 -22.46 0.31
N GLY A 139 2.74 -21.89 0.60
CA GLY A 139 3.94 -22.10 -0.20
C GLY A 139 3.96 -21.35 -1.54
N LEU A 140 2.87 -20.68 -1.93
CA LEU A 140 2.85 -19.76 -3.07
C LEU A 140 3.56 -18.45 -2.69
N VAL A 141 4.74 -18.22 -3.25
CA VAL A 141 5.49 -16.99 -3.03
C VAL A 141 5.23 -16.02 -4.18
N LEU A 142 4.58 -14.90 -3.88
CA LEU A 142 4.45 -13.77 -4.79
C LEU A 142 5.48 -12.72 -4.41
N ASP A 143 6.24 -12.21 -5.38
CA ASP A 143 7.14 -11.10 -5.14
C ASP A 143 6.37 -9.82 -4.77
N ASP A 144 7.04 -8.92 -4.05
CA ASP A 144 6.47 -7.64 -3.57
C ASP A 144 5.83 -6.82 -4.69
N ARG A 145 6.38 -6.89 -5.90
CA ARG A 145 5.84 -6.17 -7.06
C ARG A 145 4.51 -6.78 -7.50
N VAL A 146 4.40 -8.11 -7.60
CA VAL A 146 3.12 -8.78 -7.91
C VAL A 146 2.08 -8.52 -6.82
N GLN A 147 2.47 -8.62 -5.55
CA GLN A 147 1.57 -8.32 -4.42
C GLN A 147 1.03 -6.88 -4.50
N THR A 148 1.91 -5.92 -4.82
CA THR A 148 1.56 -4.52 -5.00
C THR A 148 0.57 -4.33 -6.14
N ILE A 149 0.84 -4.92 -7.32
CA ILE A 149 -0.07 -4.83 -8.48
C ILE A 149 -1.45 -5.36 -8.14
N LEU A 150 -1.51 -6.54 -7.50
CA LEU A 150 -2.78 -7.18 -7.16
C LEU A 150 -3.58 -6.31 -6.19
N MET A 151 -2.95 -5.76 -5.16
CA MET A 151 -3.57 -4.84 -4.20
C MET A 151 -4.05 -3.54 -4.87
N LEU A 152 -3.23 -2.92 -5.73
CA LEU A 152 -3.61 -1.69 -6.45
C LEU A 152 -4.83 -1.90 -7.37
N LYS A 153 -4.98 -3.09 -7.96
CA LYS A 153 -6.15 -3.44 -8.79
C LYS A 153 -7.45 -3.55 -7.98
N LYS A 154 -7.38 -3.72 -6.66
CA LYS A 154 -8.56 -3.76 -5.78
C LYS A 154 -9.02 -2.39 -5.32
N LEU A 155 -8.21 -1.36 -5.49
CA LEU A 155 -8.57 0.00 -5.06
C LEU A 155 -9.63 0.63 -5.99
N PRO A 156 -10.62 1.34 -5.44
CA PRO A 156 -11.60 2.10 -6.23
C PRO A 156 -10.98 3.20 -7.11
N SER A 157 -11.81 3.78 -7.98
CA SER A 157 -11.42 4.88 -8.87
C SER A 157 -10.83 6.10 -8.16
N ASP A 158 -11.26 6.35 -6.93
CA ASP A 158 -10.86 7.53 -6.14
C ASP A 158 -9.36 7.48 -5.77
N TYR A 159 -8.74 6.30 -5.86
CA TYR A 159 -7.32 6.07 -5.62
C TYR A 159 -6.47 6.10 -6.90
N ARG A 160 -7.02 6.57 -8.03
CA ARG A 160 -6.29 6.61 -9.31
C ARG A 160 -4.97 7.37 -9.21
N LEU A 161 -4.95 8.54 -8.56
CA LEU A 161 -3.73 9.33 -8.40
C LEU A 161 -2.66 8.56 -7.60
N PHE A 162 -3.07 7.86 -6.54
CA PHE A 162 -2.17 7.00 -5.79
C PHE A 162 -1.59 5.87 -6.65
N ARG A 163 -2.44 5.21 -7.45
CA ARG A 163 -1.99 4.17 -8.39
C ARG A 163 -0.95 4.71 -9.37
N ASP A 164 -1.14 5.93 -9.88
CA ASP A 164 -0.21 6.57 -10.82
C ASP A 164 1.13 6.89 -10.12
N ILE A 165 1.10 7.43 -8.89
CA ILE A 165 2.30 7.73 -8.08
C ILE A 165 3.13 6.46 -7.82
N VAL A 166 2.48 5.36 -7.45
CA VAL A 166 3.16 4.07 -7.22
C VAL A 166 3.69 3.50 -8.54
N SER A 167 2.96 3.68 -9.64
CA SER A 167 3.40 3.24 -10.98
C SER A 167 4.60 4.03 -11.52
N MET A 168 4.77 5.29 -11.11
CA MET A 168 5.96 6.08 -11.46
C MET A 168 7.22 5.64 -10.70
N ASN A 169 7.08 5.12 -9.47
CA ASN A 169 8.18 4.64 -8.63
C ASN A 169 8.31 3.11 -8.66
N TYR A 170 7.91 2.51 -9.78
CA TYR A 170 7.66 1.09 -9.86
C TYR A 170 8.95 0.26 -9.86
N GLY A 171 9.06 -0.68 -8.91
CA GLY A 171 10.13 -1.68 -8.86
C GLY A 171 11.23 -1.46 -7.81
N THR A 172 11.22 -0.34 -7.07
CA THR A 172 12.23 -0.06 -6.03
C THR A 172 11.70 -0.18 -4.60
N GLU A 173 10.38 -0.36 -4.44
CA GLU A 173 9.72 -0.30 -3.13
C GLU A 173 9.19 -1.68 -2.71
N SER A 174 9.33 -1.98 -1.42
CA SER A 174 8.70 -3.16 -0.82
C SER A 174 7.19 -2.98 -0.71
N PHE A 175 6.46 -4.10 -0.64
CA PHE A 175 5.01 -4.10 -0.48
C PHE A 175 4.56 -3.29 0.75
N GLU A 176 5.25 -3.44 1.88
CA GLU A 176 4.95 -2.70 3.11
C GLU A 176 5.24 -1.19 3.01
N SER A 177 6.23 -0.77 2.20
CA SER A 177 6.45 0.65 1.92
C SER A 177 5.24 1.26 1.22
N VAL A 178 4.71 0.56 0.21
CA VAL A 178 3.53 1.01 -0.55
C VAL A 178 2.28 1.06 0.35
N ILE A 179 2.10 0.10 1.24
CA ILE A 179 0.99 0.13 2.22
C ILE A 179 1.09 1.36 3.13
N LYS A 180 2.27 1.69 3.65
CA LYS A 180 2.46 2.91 4.47
C LYS A 180 2.19 4.20 3.69
N LYS A 181 2.55 4.23 2.40
CA LYS A 181 2.21 5.35 1.51
C LYS A 181 0.71 5.45 1.29
N LEU A 182 0.02 4.31 1.16
CA LEU A 182 -1.44 4.27 1.03
C LEU A 182 -2.12 4.84 2.29
N GLU A 183 -1.69 4.41 3.48
CA GLU A 183 -2.18 4.96 4.76
C GLU A 183 -1.95 6.47 4.84
N SER A 184 -0.75 6.94 4.47
CA SER A 184 -0.41 8.37 4.46
C SER A 184 -1.25 9.16 3.45
N TYR A 185 -1.46 8.60 2.25
CA TYR A 185 -2.26 9.21 1.20
C TYR A 185 -3.71 9.40 1.65
N VAL A 186 -4.27 8.40 2.33
CA VAL A 186 -5.65 8.44 2.85
C VAL A 186 -5.80 9.50 3.93
N ALA A 187 -4.85 9.57 4.86
CA ALA A 187 -4.84 10.59 5.92
C ALA A 187 -4.73 12.02 5.36
N GLN A 188 -3.95 12.21 4.28
CA GLN A 188 -3.76 13.53 3.65
C GLN A 188 -4.95 13.98 2.80
N ASN A 189 -5.66 13.04 2.18
CA ASN A 189 -6.75 13.35 1.23
C ASN A 189 -8.15 13.12 1.83
N ASP A 190 -8.24 12.85 3.13
CA ASP A 190 -9.50 12.71 3.87
C ASP A 190 -10.48 11.64 3.30
N LEU A 191 -9.92 10.61 2.65
CA LEU A 191 -10.68 9.64 1.82
C LEU A 191 -11.54 8.64 2.61
N ASP A 192 -11.34 8.51 3.93
CA ASP A 192 -12.11 7.58 4.78
C ASP A 192 -13.48 8.14 5.20
N LYS A 193 -13.81 9.39 4.85
CA LYS A 193 -15.13 9.99 5.10
C LYS A 193 -16.10 9.63 3.96
N LYS A 194 -17.02 8.67 4.20
CA LYS A 194 -18.12 8.32 3.25
C LYS A 194 -18.96 9.56 2.88
N PRO A 195 -19.60 9.59 1.70
CA PRO A 195 -19.65 10.75 0.84
C PRO A 195 -20.63 11.81 1.38
N SER A 196 -20.13 13.00 1.70
CA SER A 196 -20.95 14.19 1.43
C SER A 196 -20.82 14.46 -0.07
N SER A 197 -21.97 14.44 -0.74
CA SER A 197 -22.16 14.96 -2.08
C SER A 197 -21.22 16.14 -2.40
N THR A 198 -20.48 16.00 -3.50
CA THR A 198 -19.85 17.11 -4.24
C THR A 198 -18.79 17.90 -3.47
N SER A 199 -17.51 17.62 -3.71
CA SER A 199 -16.43 18.62 -3.67
C SER A 199 -15.17 18.04 -4.32
N LEU A 200 -14.96 18.34 -5.60
CA LEU A 200 -13.64 18.25 -6.22
C LEU A 200 -12.82 19.44 -5.71
N THR A 201 -12.03 19.24 -4.66
CA THR A 201 -10.95 20.17 -4.28
C THR A 201 -9.63 19.42 -4.32
N PRO A 202 -8.68 19.78 -5.19
CA PRO A 202 -7.34 19.22 -5.17
C PRO A 202 -6.55 19.75 -3.95
N PRO A 203 -5.55 19.00 -3.45
CA PRO A 203 -4.76 19.42 -2.30
C PRO A 203 -3.94 20.67 -2.64
N GLN A 204 -3.88 21.60 -1.68
CA GLN A 204 -3.14 22.85 -1.80
C GLN A 204 -1.63 22.57 -1.91
N SER A 205 -1.09 22.75 -3.12
CA SER A 205 0.33 23.02 -3.30
C SER A 205 0.56 24.50 -3.06
N LEU A 206 1.51 24.82 -2.19
CA LEU A 206 1.96 26.17 -1.90
C LEU A 206 2.55 26.81 -3.16
N LEU A 207 2.23 28.10 -3.37
CA LEU A 207 2.82 29.03 -4.33
C LEU A 207 2.20 29.09 -5.74
N THR A 208 1.11 29.84 -5.87
CA THR A 208 0.87 30.99 -6.79
C THR A 208 -0.64 31.23 -6.86
N ARG A 209 -1.08 32.48 -6.66
CA ARG A 209 -2.51 32.85 -6.82
C ARG A 209 -2.86 32.74 -8.31
N SER A 210 -3.37 31.58 -8.72
CA SER A 210 -4.02 31.40 -10.01
C SER A 210 -5.37 32.10 -9.99
N ASN A 211 -5.57 33.00 -10.95
CA ASN A 211 -6.84 33.64 -11.22
C ASN A 211 -7.73 32.60 -11.92
N ASP A 212 -8.67 32.01 -11.17
CA ASP A 212 -9.61 31.01 -11.68
C ASP A 212 -10.37 31.56 -12.89
N GLN A 213 -10.02 31.04 -14.08
CA GLN A 213 -10.96 30.98 -15.19
C GLN A 213 -12.02 29.94 -14.85
N ALA A 214 -13.03 30.38 -14.09
CA ALA A 214 -14.25 29.62 -13.89
C ALA A 214 -15.17 29.79 -15.10
N ALA A 215 -15.74 28.65 -15.51
CA ALA A 215 -16.74 28.53 -16.55
C ALA A 215 -17.78 29.66 -16.51
N SER A 216 -18.09 30.14 -17.71
CA SER A 216 -19.04 31.20 -18.02
C SER A 216 -20.40 31.00 -17.35
N SER A 217 -20.60 31.62 -16.19
CA SER A 217 -21.88 32.22 -15.85
C SER A 217 -21.66 33.73 -15.93
N SER A 218 -22.23 34.35 -16.95
CA SER A 218 -22.14 35.79 -17.19
C SER A 218 -22.87 36.53 -16.07
N THR A 219 -22.23 36.68 -14.92
CA THR A 219 -22.74 37.52 -13.84
C THR A 219 -22.70 38.94 -14.35
N LEU A 220 -23.87 39.48 -14.69
CA LEU A 220 -24.02 40.86 -15.17
C LEU A 220 -23.67 41.79 -14.02
N CYS A 221 -22.91 42.86 -14.29
CA CYS A 221 -22.65 43.88 -13.30
C CYS A 221 -23.98 44.51 -12.84
N ASP A 222 -24.23 44.58 -11.53
CA ASP A 222 -25.48 45.14 -10.99
C ASP A 222 -25.76 46.58 -11.42
N HIS A 223 -24.71 47.35 -11.71
CA HIS A 223 -24.78 48.77 -12.10
C HIS A 223 -24.94 48.99 -13.61
N CYS A 224 -24.04 48.45 -14.43
CA CYS A 224 -24.05 48.72 -15.89
C CYS A 224 -24.65 47.58 -16.73
N LYS A 225 -25.06 46.49 -16.09
CA LYS A 225 -25.64 45.28 -16.71
C LYS A 225 -24.77 44.67 -17.82
N LYS A 226 -23.47 44.98 -17.88
CA LYS A 226 -22.50 44.34 -18.79
C LYS A 226 -21.85 43.14 -18.10
N PRO A 227 -21.60 42.03 -18.81
CA PRO A 227 -20.90 40.87 -18.26
C PRO A 227 -19.40 41.15 -18.09
N GLY A 228 -18.71 40.28 -17.33
CA GLY A 228 -17.24 40.27 -17.26
C GLY A 228 -16.62 41.10 -16.12
N HIS A 229 -17.41 41.75 -15.26
CA HIS A 229 -16.87 42.43 -14.07
C HIS A 229 -17.92 42.55 -12.93
N ARG A 230 -17.45 42.66 -11.69
CA ARG A 230 -18.28 42.94 -10.50
C ARG A 230 -18.46 44.44 -10.31
N ILE A 231 -19.49 44.86 -9.54
CA ILE A 231 -19.84 46.27 -9.32
C ILE A 231 -18.68 47.15 -8.83
N ASN A 232 -17.75 46.60 -8.04
CA ASN A 232 -16.59 47.33 -7.50
C ASN A 232 -15.56 47.70 -8.58
N ASN A 233 -15.55 46.98 -9.70
CA ASN A 233 -14.64 47.17 -10.84
C ASN A 233 -15.36 47.74 -12.07
N CYS A 234 -16.55 48.32 -11.88
CA CYS A 234 -17.33 48.90 -12.97
C CYS A 234 -16.81 50.29 -13.36
N TRP A 235 -16.25 50.42 -14.55
CA TRP A 235 -15.74 51.70 -15.06
C TRP A 235 -16.84 52.75 -15.30
N ALA A 236 -18.09 52.32 -15.52
CA ALA A 236 -19.21 53.26 -15.60
C ALA A 236 -19.57 53.87 -14.23
N LYS A 237 -19.22 53.18 -13.13
CA LYS A 237 -19.38 53.68 -11.75
C LYS A 237 -18.12 54.38 -11.24
N TYR A 238 -16.95 53.94 -11.70
CA TYR A 238 -15.63 54.43 -11.33
C TYR A 238 -14.80 54.77 -12.58
N PRO A 239 -15.07 55.90 -13.25
CA PRO A 239 -14.37 56.29 -14.48
C PRO A 239 -12.86 56.52 -14.26
N GLU A 240 -12.45 56.86 -13.04
CA GLU A 240 -11.05 57.02 -12.65
C GLU A 240 -10.24 55.72 -12.68
N LYS A 241 -10.94 54.57 -12.60
CA LYS A 241 -10.33 53.23 -12.70
C LYS A 241 -10.33 52.68 -14.12
N ALA A 242 -10.88 53.42 -15.08
CA ALA A 242 -10.84 53.04 -16.47
C ALA A 242 -9.39 53.14 -17.00
N PRO A 243 -8.90 52.13 -17.72
CA PRO A 243 -7.61 52.23 -18.38
C PRO A 243 -7.57 53.44 -19.32
N LYS A 244 -6.49 54.21 -19.30
CA LYS A 244 -6.35 55.45 -20.09
C LYS A 244 -5.86 55.21 -21.52
N SER A 245 -5.44 53.99 -21.86
CA SER A 245 -4.88 53.62 -23.16
C SER A 245 -5.61 52.42 -23.77
N HIS A 246 -5.74 52.43 -25.11
CA HIS A 246 -6.37 51.34 -25.86
C HIS A 246 -5.65 49.99 -25.69
N SER A 247 -4.33 50.01 -25.50
CA SER A 247 -3.51 48.82 -25.25
C SER A 247 -3.82 48.14 -23.91
N ALA A 248 -4.25 48.89 -22.90
CA ALA A 248 -4.64 48.35 -21.60
C ALA A 248 -6.06 47.75 -21.58
N HIS A 249 -6.82 47.88 -22.67
CA HIS A 249 -8.10 47.20 -22.88
C HIS A 249 -7.96 45.81 -23.50
N MET A 250 -6.74 45.41 -23.90
CA MET A 250 -6.49 44.09 -24.50
C MET A 250 -6.45 43.01 -23.42
N THR A 251 -7.16 41.91 -23.64
CA THR A 251 -7.14 40.77 -22.71
C THR A 251 -5.82 40.00 -22.84
N VAL A 252 -5.48 39.16 -21.85
CA VAL A 252 -4.25 38.33 -21.87
C VAL A 252 -4.11 37.51 -23.16
N GLN A 253 -5.24 37.11 -23.74
CA GLN A 253 -5.31 36.36 -24.99
C GLN A 253 -4.88 37.16 -26.22
N ASP A 254 -5.08 38.49 -26.20
CA ASP A 254 -4.65 39.40 -27.25
C ASP A 254 -3.17 39.80 -27.12
N ASN A 255 -2.60 39.72 -25.91
CA ASN A 255 -1.16 39.91 -25.67
C ASN A 255 -0.33 38.70 -26.15
N PHE A 256 -0.89 37.49 -26.09
CA PHE A 256 -0.23 36.27 -26.56
C PHE A 256 0.15 36.35 -28.05
N ASN A 257 -0.67 37.02 -28.85
CA ASN A 257 -0.44 37.22 -30.29
C ASN A 257 0.60 38.32 -30.60
N GLN A 258 1.17 39.00 -29.60
CA GLN A 258 2.20 40.03 -29.80
C GLN A 258 3.63 39.53 -29.48
N LEU A 259 3.78 38.29 -29.01
CA LEU A 259 5.08 37.66 -28.81
C LEU A 259 5.50 37.00 -30.14
N ASN A 260 6.57 37.51 -30.76
CA ASN A 260 7.13 36.93 -31.99
C ASN A 260 7.70 35.52 -31.77
N ASP A 261 7.98 35.14 -30.52
CA ASP A 261 8.37 33.79 -30.11
C ASP A 261 7.66 33.44 -28.79
N PRO A 262 6.78 32.42 -28.76
CA PRO A 262 6.02 32.03 -27.57
C PRO A 262 6.89 31.39 -26.47
N THR A 263 8.19 31.24 -26.68
CA THR A 263 9.11 30.65 -25.70
C THR A 263 10.08 31.64 -25.04
N ASP A 264 10.14 32.90 -25.50
CA ASP A 264 11.00 33.93 -24.91
C ASP A 264 10.23 34.80 -23.89
N PHE A 265 10.52 34.57 -22.60
CA PHE A 265 9.94 35.31 -21.48
C PHE A 265 10.83 36.45 -20.97
N SER A 266 11.88 36.80 -21.71
CA SER A 266 12.88 37.78 -21.27
C SER A 266 12.39 39.23 -21.39
N ARG A 267 11.21 39.47 -21.98
CA ARG A 267 10.64 40.81 -22.18
C ARG A 267 9.19 40.89 -21.73
N PHE A 268 8.81 41.99 -21.09
CA PHE A 268 7.44 42.25 -20.63
C PHE A 268 7.03 43.70 -20.88
N ARG A 269 5.73 43.96 -21.06
CA ARG A 269 5.20 45.33 -21.17
C ARG A 269 4.50 45.76 -19.89
N THR A 270 4.79 46.97 -19.44
CA THR A 270 4.11 47.62 -18.32
C THR A 270 2.77 48.22 -18.76
N ALA A 271 1.91 48.60 -17.80
CA ALA A 271 0.54 49.07 -18.06
C ALA A 271 0.46 50.39 -18.87
N ASP A 272 1.55 51.15 -18.89
CA ASP A 272 1.77 52.33 -19.74
C ASP A 272 2.22 51.96 -21.17
N GLY A 273 2.41 50.68 -21.47
CA GLY A 273 2.75 50.15 -22.80
C GLY A 273 4.24 50.08 -23.10
N LYS A 274 5.11 50.39 -22.13
CA LYS A 274 6.57 50.37 -22.30
C LYS A 274 7.11 48.94 -22.20
N LEU A 275 8.00 48.54 -23.11
CA LEU A 275 8.63 47.21 -23.13
C LEU A 275 9.93 47.24 -22.31
N HIS A 276 10.10 46.28 -21.42
CA HIS A 276 11.25 46.13 -20.54
C HIS A 276 11.87 44.74 -20.67
N HIS A 277 13.19 44.65 -20.57
CA HIS A 277 13.90 43.37 -20.46
C HIS A 277 14.02 42.95 -18.99
N VAL A 278 13.96 41.65 -18.70
CA VAL A 278 14.05 41.12 -17.33
C VAL A 278 15.37 41.52 -16.65
N ASP A 279 16.47 41.56 -17.39
CA ASP A 279 17.79 41.98 -16.87
C ASP A 279 17.89 43.48 -16.52
N GLU A 280 16.93 44.30 -16.97
CA GLU A 280 16.84 45.71 -16.58
C GLU A 280 16.21 45.88 -15.19
N MET A 281 15.57 44.83 -14.65
CA MET A 281 14.96 44.87 -13.33
C MET A 281 16.03 44.73 -12.24
N ARG A 282 16.31 45.83 -11.55
CA ARG A 282 17.12 45.84 -10.33
C ARG A 282 16.25 46.22 -9.16
N PHE A 283 16.33 45.42 -8.09
CA PHE A 283 15.61 45.66 -6.86
C PHE A 283 16.50 46.46 -5.90
N GLU A 284 15.96 47.51 -5.31
CA GLU A 284 16.65 48.28 -4.27
C GLU A 284 16.99 47.38 -3.07
N GLY A 285 18.21 47.49 -2.56
CA GLY A 285 18.69 46.72 -1.42
C GLY A 285 19.31 45.35 -1.76
N VAL A 286 19.43 45.00 -3.04
CA VAL A 286 20.06 43.74 -3.49
C VAL A 286 21.42 44.05 -4.14
N GLN A 287 22.49 43.40 -3.64
CA GLN A 287 23.79 43.41 -4.30
C GLN A 287 23.84 42.35 -5.39
N TYR A 288 24.01 42.79 -6.63
CA TYR A 288 24.16 41.91 -7.79
C TYR A 288 25.64 41.75 -8.10
N PHE A 289 26.13 40.51 -8.11
CA PHE A 289 27.48 40.19 -8.55
C PHE A 289 27.43 39.85 -10.03
N ASN A 290 28.08 40.68 -10.85
CA ASN A 290 28.23 40.39 -12.28
C ASN A 290 29.28 39.27 -12.46
N THR A 291 28.93 38.22 -13.21
CA THR A 291 29.90 37.30 -13.82
C THR A 291 30.46 37.88 -15.11
#